data_AF-A0A3D9DUX3-F1
#
_entry.id   AF-A0A3D9DUX3-F1
#
_cell.length_a   1.000
_cell.length_b   1.000
_cell.length_c   1.000
_cell.angle_alpha   90.00
_cell.angle_beta   90.00
_cell.angle_gamma   90.00
#
_symmetry.space_group_name_H-M   'P 1'
#
loop_
_entity.id
_entity.type
_entity.pdbx_description
1 polymer ?
#
loop_
_entity_poly.entity_id
_entity_poly.type
_entity_poly.pdbx_seq_one_letter_code
_entity_poly.pdbx_strand_id
1 'polypeptide(L)'
;MSGGVDSSVTALLLLEQGYHVEGLFMKNWDEDDGTEYCTAKADLADAQAVCDRLGIRLHTANFAAEYWDNVFEHFLEEYRAGRTPNPDILCNREIKFKVFLDYAEMLGAELIATGHYVRREDRDGRTLLCKGIDANKDQSYFLHAVSEQALSRTLFPIGEMEKSEVRALAEQHGLATARKKDSTGICFIGERRFADFLRQYLPAQSGRIQTPEGEDIGEHMGLMYYTLGQRQGLGIGGINGYPEAPWYVADKDLERNVLIAVQGKHHDLLYRQSLTTEAMHWIGEPPTVSEFRASAKIRYRQSDQPCRVIINNDHSVTLIFDEPQRAVTPGQSAVLYEGNVCLGGAVIATTFRQALESAA
;
A
#
# COMPACT_ATOMS: atom_id res chain seq x y z
N MET A 1 14.11 9.31 -8.52
CA MET A 1 14.30 10.53 -7.69
C MET A 1 12.94 11.17 -7.46
N SER A 2 12.35 11.06 -6.27
CA SER A 2 11.02 11.64 -5.97
C SER A 2 11.09 13.03 -5.33
N GLY A 3 12.29 13.59 -5.16
CA GLY A 3 12.49 14.79 -4.34
C GLY A 3 12.46 14.50 -2.83
N GLY A 4 12.44 13.23 -2.41
CA GLY A 4 12.51 12.79 -1.02
C GLY A 4 13.89 12.24 -0.63
N VAL A 5 14.20 12.30 0.67
CA VAL A 5 15.50 11.90 1.24
C VAL A 5 15.91 10.47 0.91
N ASP A 6 14.94 9.56 0.85
CA ASP A 6 15.18 8.13 0.65
C ASP A 6 15.76 7.85 -0.74
N SER A 7 15.19 8.51 -1.76
CA SER A 7 15.71 8.42 -3.13
C SER A 7 17.06 9.14 -3.29
N SER A 8 17.29 10.22 -2.55
CA SER A 8 18.55 10.96 -2.55
C SER A 8 19.71 10.12 -2.01
N VAL A 9 19.49 9.46 -0.88
CA VAL A 9 20.48 8.59 -0.26
C VAL A 9 20.68 7.32 -1.07
N THR A 10 19.62 6.78 -1.67
CA THR A 10 19.73 5.68 -2.63
C THR A 10 20.72 6.00 -3.76
N ALA A 11 20.59 7.16 -4.40
CA ALA A 11 21.50 7.58 -5.47
C ALA A 11 22.94 7.77 -4.97
N LEU A 12 23.11 8.38 -3.80
CA LEU A 12 24.42 8.55 -3.16
C LEU A 12 25.11 7.19 -2.92
N LEU A 13 24.42 6.23 -2.31
CA LEU A 13 24.99 4.92 -1.99
C LEU A 13 25.41 4.16 -3.26
N LEU A 14 24.64 4.26 -4.35
CA LEU A 14 25.00 3.63 -5.62
C LEU A 14 26.23 4.26 -6.26
N LEU A 15 26.40 5.58 -6.15
CA LEU A 15 27.61 6.26 -6.59
C LEU A 15 28.83 5.80 -5.79
N GLU A 16 28.69 5.68 -4.46
CA GLU A 16 29.76 5.17 -3.59
C GLU A 16 30.13 3.71 -3.90
N GLN A 17 29.16 2.91 -4.33
CA GLN A 17 29.37 1.53 -4.80
C GLN A 17 29.98 1.44 -6.20
N GLY A 18 30.20 2.58 -6.89
CA GLY A 18 30.86 2.65 -8.19
C GLY A 18 29.95 2.44 -9.40
N TYR A 19 28.62 2.49 -9.23
CA TYR A 19 27.69 2.45 -10.36
C TYR A 19 27.74 3.76 -11.16
N HIS A 20 27.44 3.66 -12.46
CA HIS A 20 27.07 4.82 -13.25
C HIS A 20 25.61 5.16 -12.97
N VAL A 21 25.35 6.26 -12.26
CA VAL A 21 24.02 6.61 -11.76
C VAL A 21 23.46 7.80 -12.51
N GLU A 22 22.23 7.66 -13.00
CA GLU A 22 21.40 8.76 -13.48
C GLU A 22 20.06 8.76 -12.74
N GLY A 23 19.53 9.94 -12.45
CA GLY A 23 18.24 10.12 -11.80
C GLY A 23 17.10 10.20 -12.82
N LEU A 24 15.94 9.63 -12.48
CA LEU A 24 14.67 9.90 -13.17
C LEU A 24 13.64 10.47 -12.18
N PHE A 25 13.03 11.59 -12.52
CA PHE A 25 11.85 12.14 -11.85
C PHE A 25 10.60 11.83 -12.69
N MET A 26 9.58 11.25 -12.05
CA MET A 26 8.33 10.88 -12.71
C MET A 26 7.22 11.82 -12.25
N LYS A 27 6.51 12.42 -13.20
CA LYS A 27 5.25 13.10 -12.95
C LYS A 27 4.12 12.14 -13.32
N ASN A 28 3.32 11.72 -12.33
CA ASN A 28 2.29 10.70 -12.51
C ASN A 28 0.87 11.23 -12.29
N TRP A 29 0.72 12.54 -12.11
CA TRP A 29 -0.57 13.17 -11.82
C TRP A 29 -0.58 14.60 -12.34
N ASP A 30 -1.53 14.90 -13.22
CA ASP A 30 -1.66 16.21 -13.86
C ASP A 30 -2.82 17.05 -13.30
N GLU A 31 -3.81 16.47 -12.60
CA GLU A 31 -5.02 17.20 -12.24
C GLU A 31 -4.82 18.31 -11.20
N ASP A 32 -3.73 18.27 -10.45
CA ASP A 32 -3.41 19.32 -9.47
C ASP A 32 -2.61 20.48 -10.10
N ASP A 33 -2.31 20.44 -11.40
CA ASP A 33 -1.56 21.49 -12.09
C ASP A 33 -2.25 22.85 -11.98
N GLY A 34 -1.49 23.85 -11.53
CA GLY A 34 -2.01 25.22 -11.34
C GLY A 34 -2.83 25.42 -10.05
N THR A 35 -2.98 24.38 -9.23
CA THR A 35 -3.61 24.48 -7.90
C THR A 35 -2.58 24.67 -6.78
N GLU A 36 -3.05 25.03 -5.59
CA GLU A 36 -2.22 25.09 -4.37
C GLU A 36 -1.68 23.72 -3.93
N TYR A 37 -2.23 22.62 -4.44
CA TYR A 37 -1.84 21.25 -4.11
C TYR A 37 -0.70 20.73 -5.00
N CYS A 38 -0.27 21.48 -6.02
CA CYS A 38 0.82 21.07 -6.91
C CYS A 38 2.19 21.07 -6.18
N THR A 39 2.62 19.92 -5.66
CA THR A 39 3.96 19.76 -5.07
C THR A 39 5.02 19.35 -6.08
N ALA A 40 4.62 18.81 -7.23
CA ALA A 40 5.52 18.23 -8.23
C ALA A 40 6.65 19.18 -8.67
N LYS A 41 6.36 20.48 -8.77
CA LYS A 41 7.38 21.49 -9.12
C LYS A 41 8.44 21.64 -8.04
N ALA A 42 8.03 21.65 -6.77
CA ALA A 42 8.95 21.72 -5.63
C ALA A 42 9.75 20.41 -5.48
N ASP A 43 9.08 19.26 -5.65
CA ASP A 43 9.71 17.94 -5.60
C ASP A 43 10.74 17.77 -6.73
N LEU A 44 10.44 18.27 -7.93
CA LEU A 44 11.39 18.29 -9.05
C LEU A 44 12.59 19.20 -8.77
N ALA A 45 12.37 20.38 -8.18
CA ALA A 45 13.46 21.28 -7.80
C ALA A 45 14.38 20.64 -6.75
N ASP A 46 13.82 19.95 -5.76
CA ASP A 46 14.58 19.21 -4.75
C ASP A 46 15.36 18.05 -5.38
N ALA A 47 14.73 17.30 -6.29
CA ALA A 47 15.39 16.23 -7.03
C ALA A 47 16.56 16.76 -7.87
N GLN A 48 16.38 17.90 -8.56
CA GLN A 48 17.43 18.54 -9.35
C GLN A 48 18.58 19.01 -8.44
N ALA A 49 18.28 19.67 -7.33
CA ALA A 49 19.31 20.15 -6.39
C ALA A 49 20.16 19.00 -5.83
N VAL A 50 19.56 17.84 -5.57
CA VAL A 50 20.28 16.63 -5.15
C VAL A 50 21.13 16.08 -6.29
N CYS A 51 20.59 15.98 -7.51
CA CYS A 51 21.34 15.47 -8.66
C CYS A 51 22.54 16.36 -8.99
N ASP A 52 22.38 17.68 -8.95
CA ASP A 52 23.46 18.66 -9.13
C ASP A 52 24.55 18.49 -8.06
N ARG A 53 24.14 18.29 -6.80
CA ARG A 53 25.07 18.07 -5.68
C ARG A 53 25.87 16.78 -5.83
N LEU A 54 25.25 15.74 -6.36
CA LEU A 54 25.87 14.43 -6.60
C LEU A 54 26.62 14.35 -7.94
N GLY A 55 26.44 15.34 -8.83
CA GLY A 55 27.05 15.33 -10.16
C GLY A 55 26.44 14.31 -11.12
N ILE A 56 25.15 13.99 -10.97
CA ILE A 56 24.43 13.03 -11.82
C ILE A 56 23.38 13.73 -12.69
N ARG A 57 23.11 13.16 -13.86
CA ARG A 57 22.05 13.66 -14.75
C ARG A 57 20.67 13.36 -14.16
N LEU A 58 19.76 14.33 -14.21
CA LEU A 58 18.34 14.12 -13.93
C LEU A 58 17.52 14.13 -15.23
N HIS A 59 16.80 13.05 -15.47
CA HIS A 59 15.76 12.95 -16.49
C HIS A 59 14.40 13.24 -15.89
N THR A 60 13.46 13.61 -16.75
CA THR A 60 12.04 13.72 -16.42
C THR A 60 11.22 12.86 -17.36
N ALA A 61 10.16 12.27 -16.84
CA ALA A 61 9.13 11.58 -17.62
C ALA A 61 7.75 11.92 -17.07
N ASN A 62 6.76 12.00 -17.95
CA ASN A 62 5.36 12.10 -17.56
C ASN A 62 4.70 10.75 -17.82
N PHE A 63 4.20 10.11 -16.77
CA PHE A 63 3.44 8.86 -16.82
C PHE A 63 2.02 9.03 -16.27
N ALA A 64 1.46 10.25 -16.34
CA ALA A 64 0.14 10.55 -15.81
C ALA A 64 -0.97 9.78 -16.56
N ALA A 65 -0.81 9.55 -17.87
CA ALA A 65 -1.76 8.77 -18.65
C ALA A 65 -1.76 7.29 -18.19
N GLU A 66 -0.57 6.68 -18.10
CA GLU A 66 -0.43 5.31 -17.63
C GLU A 66 -0.88 5.15 -16.17
N TYR A 67 -0.65 6.17 -15.34
CA TYR A 67 -1.14 6.19 -13.96
C TYR A 67 -2.67 6.21 -13.90
N TRP A 68 -3.29 7.06 -14.71
CA TRP A 68 -4.74 7.16 -14.79
C TRP A 68 -5.36 5.81 -15.15
N ASP A 69 -4.95 5.25 -16.29
CA ASP A 69 -5.51 4.04 -16.87
C ASP A 69 -5.25 2.81 -15.99
N ASN A 70 -4.02 2.64 -15.48
CA ASN A 70 -3.62 1.40 -14.81
C ASN A 70 -3.79 1.43 -13.28
N VAL A 71 -3.97 2.59 -12.66
CA VAL A 71 -4.05 2.74 -11.20
C VAL A 71 -5.33 3.43 -10.77
N PHE A 72 -5.59 4.61 -11.34
CA PHE A 72 -6.67 5.47 -10.83
C PHE A 72 -8.06 4.98 -11.22
N GLU A 73 -8.26 4.50 -12.45
CA GLU A 73 -9.56 3.96 -12.87
C GLU A 73 -9.97 2.76 -12.00
N HIS A 74 -9.06 1.80 -11.81
CA HIS A 74 -9.30 0.66 -10.93
C HIS A 74 -9.58 1.09 -9.48
N PHE A 75 -8.83 2.08 -8.97
CA PHE A 75 -9.09 2.65 -7.65
C PHE A 75 -10.53 3.18 -7.51
N LEU A 76 -11.06 3.86 -8.53
CA LEU A 76 -12.45 4.34 -8.52
C LEU A 76 -13.46 3.19 -8.61
N GLU A 77 -13.19 2.16 -9.41
CA GLU A 77 -14.05 0.97 -9.51
C GLU A 77 -14.17 0.22 -8.18
N GLU A 78 -13.07 0.03 -7.48
CA GLU A 78 -13.04 -0.61 -6.16
C GLU A 78 -13.90 0.16 -5.13
N TYR A 79 -13.82 1.49 -5.14
CA TYR A 79 -14.68 2.32 -4.28
C TYR A 79 -16.15 2.27 -4.67
N ARG A 80 -16.48 2.20 -5.97
CA ARG A 80 -17.86 1.98 -6.44
C ARG A 80 -18.41 0.63 -5.96
N ALA A 81 -17.55 -0.38 -5.88
CA ALA A 81 -17.89 -1.69 -5.33
C ALA A 81 -17.90 -1.72 -3.78
N GLY A 82 -17.73 -0.58 -3.10
CA GLY A 82 -17.77 -0.48 -1.64
C GLY A 82 -16.54 -1.02 -0.92
N ARG A 83 -15.54 -1.48 -1.67
CA ARG A 83 -14.24 -1.94 -1.18
C ARG A 83 -13.34 -0.74 -0.87
N THR A 84 -12.21 -0.99 -0.20
CA THR A 84 -11.22 0.06 0.06
C THR A 84 -9.87 -0.37 -0.52
N PRO A 85 -9.51 0.11 -1.73
CA PRO A 85 -8.31 -0.30 -2.44
C PRO A 85 -7.04 0.30 -1.84
N ASN A 86 -5.89 -0.22 -2.26
CA ASN A 86 -4.59 0.37 -1.99
C ASN A 86 -3.88 0.77 -3.30
N PRO A 87 -3.98 2.05 -3.72
CA PRO A 87 -3.42 2.48 -4.99
C PRO A 87 -1.88 2.48 -5.04
N ASP A 88 -1.20 2.49 -3.88
CA ASP A 88 0.26 2.48 -3.84
C ASP A 88 0.84 1.13 -4.28
N ILE A 89 0.11 0.03 -4.05
CA ILE A 89 0.47 -1.31 -4.55
C ILE A 89 0.45 -1.32 -6.08
N LEU A 90 -0.61 -0.79 -6.69
CA LEU A 90 -0.74 -0.71 -8.14
C LEU A 90 0.26 0.28 -8.75
N CYS A 91 0.50 1.42 -8.09
CA CYS A 91 1.55 2.36 -8.48
C CYS A 91 2.92 1.66 -8.55
N ASN A 92 3.25 0.81 -7.59
CA ASN A 92 4.48 0.02 -7.68
C ASN A 92 4.42 -0.95 -8.86
N ARG A 93 3.40 -1.82 -8.93
CA ARG A 93 3.29 -2.87 -9.95
C ARG A 93 3.29 -2.32 -11.38
N GLU A 94 2.44 -1.33 -11.66
CA GLU A 94 2.18 -0.86 -13.02
C GLU A 94 3.07 0.31 -13.43
N ILE A 95 3.51 1.15 -12.49
CA ILE A 95 4.26 2.37 -12.82
C ILE A 95 5.73 2.20 -12.45
N LYS A 96 6.05 2.03 -11.17
CA LYS A 96 7.46 2.06 -10.73
C LYS A 96 8.28 0.83 -11.14
N PHE A 97 7.65 -0.33 -11.32
CA PHE A 97 8.36 -1.57 -11.64
C PHE A 97 8.03 -2.13 -13.03
N LYS A 98 7.27 -1.37 -13.82
CA LYS A 98 6.91 -1.71 -15.21
C LYS A 98 7.21 -0.53 -16.12
N VAL A 99 6.37 0.51 -16.13
CA VAL A 99 6.59 1.69 -17.00
C VAL A 99 7.94 2.37 -16.76
N PHE A 100 8.34 2.57 -15.50
CA PHE A 100 9.67 3.11 -15.16
C PHE A 100 10.79 2.17 -15.59
N LEU A 101 10.65 0.86 -15.35
CA LEU A 101 11.66 -0.13 -15.74
C LEU A 101 11.88 -0.09 -17.26
N ASP A 102 10.80 -0.20 -18.03
CA ASP A 102 10.81 -0.18 -19.49
C ASP A 102 11.42 1.14 -20.03
N TYR A 103 11.05 2.27 -19.43
CA TYR A 103 11.60 3.57 -19.82
C TYR A 103 13.10 3.70 -19.49
N ALA A 104 13.54 3.20 -18.33
CA ALA A 104 14.95 3.20 -17.96
C ALA A 104 15.78 2.35 -18.92
N GLU A 105 15.26 1.22 -19.40
CA GLU A 105 15.90 0.42 -20.44
C GLU A 105 16.07 1.18 -21.75
N MET A 106 15.04 1.94 -22.17
CA MET A 106 15.12 2.76 -23.38
C MET A 106 16.19 3.85 -23.27
N LEU A 107 16.46 4.33 -22.05
CA LEU A 107 17.57 5.25 -21.76
C LEU A 107 18.94 4.54 -21.69
N GLY A 108 18.97 3.21 -21.78
CA GLY A 108 20.18 2.40 -21.74
C GLY A 108 20.58 1.89 -20.36
N ALA A 109 19.69 1.97 -19.35
CA ALA A 109 19.97 1.45 -18.02
C ALA A 109 19.83 -0.09 -17.97
N GLU A 110 20.78 -0.75 -17.29
CA GLU A 110 20.74 -2.20 -17.07
C GLU A 110 19.84 -2.57 -15.87
N LEU A 111 19.81 -1.68 -14.87
CA LEU A 111 19.10 -1.82 -13.59
C LEU A 111 18.38 -0.52 -13.26
N ILE A 112 17.33 -0.62 -12.45
CA ILE A 112 16.71 0.52 -11.76
C ILE A 112 17.01 0.47 -10.27
N ALA A 113 16.82 1.61 -9.59
CA ALA A 113 16.89 1.66 -8.14
C ALA A 113 15.78 2.54 -7.56
N THR A 114 15.34 2.19 -6.35
CA THR A 114 14.30 2.95 -5.66
C THR A 114 14.64 3.13 -4.19
N GLY A 115 14.14 4.22 -3.60
CA GLY A 115 14.25 4.46 -2.15
C GLY A 115 13.20 3.71 -1.35
N HIS A 116 12.93 2.44 -1.67
CA HIS A 116 12.06 1.61 -0.85
C HIS A 116 12.87 0.91 0.26
N TYR A 117 12.29 0.84 1.45
CA TYR A 117 12.81 0.11 2.61
C TYR A 117 12.49 -1.39 2.49
N VAL A 118 13.10 -2.03 1.51
CA VAL A 118 13.02 -3.48 1.27
C VAL A 118 14.40 -4.01 0.93
N ARG A 119 14.61 -5.29 1.12
CA ARG A 119 15.86 -5.95 0.74
C ARG A 119 15.61 -6.89 -0.42
N ARG A 120 16.64 -7.10 -1.22
CA ARG A 120 16.65 -8.10 -2.28
C ARG A 120 17.73 -9.11 -1.94
N GLU A 121 17.38 -10.38 -1.99
CA GLU A 121 18.35 -11.46 -1.80
C GLU A 121 18.26 -12.39 -3.01
N ASP A 122 19.41 -12.72 -3.61
CA ASP A 122 19.49 -13.71 -4.68
C ASP A 122 19.93 -15.06 -4.08
N ARG A 123 19.06 -16.06 -4.15
CA ARG A 123 19.28 -17.40 -3.55
C ARG A 123 18.81 -18.49 -4.48
N ASP A 124 19.64 -19.51 -4.72
CA ASP A 124 19.32 -20.67 -5.54
C ASP A 124 18.81 -20.32 -6.96
N GLY A 125 19.36 -19.26 -7.56
CA GLY A 125 18.94 -18.78 -8.88
C GLY A 125 17.61 -18.02 -8.90
N ARG A 126 17.05 -17.68 -7.73
CA ARG A 126 15.84 -16.88 -7.56
C ARG A 126 16.15 -15.53 -6.94
N THR A 127 15.36 -14.52 -7.30
CA THR A 127 15.38 -13.22 -6.64
C THR A 127 14.23 -13.12 -5.65
N LEU A 128 14.56 -12.91 -4.38
CA LEU A 128 13.61 -12.84 -3.27
C LEU A 128 13.40 -11.39 -2.83
N LEU A 129 12.14 -11.03 -2.55
CA LEU A 129 11.79 -9.80 -1.85
C LEU A 129 11.84 -10.05 -0.34
N CYS A 130 12.71 -9.34 0.36
CA CYS A 130 12.84 -9.43 1.81
C CYS A 130 12.38 -8.13 2.49
N LYS A 131 11.94 -8.26 3.74
CA LYS A 131 11.65 -7.10 4.60
C LYS A 131 12.89 -6.24 4.78
N GLY A 132 12.68 -4.91 4.82
CA GLY A 132 13.69 -3.96 5.29
C GLY A 132 14.07 -4.21 6.75
N ILE A 133 15.29 -3.84 7.15
CA ILE A 133 15.72 -4.02 8.55
C ILE A 133 14.92 -3.14 9.53
N ASP A 134 14.55 -1.93 9.11
CA ASP A 134 13.69 -1.03 9.87
C ASP A 134 12.25 -1.54 9.82
N ALA A 135 11.83 -2.25 10.86
CA ALA A 135 10.49 -2.83 10.93
C ALA A 135 9.35 -1.77 10.86
N ASN A 136 9.63 -0.51 11.23
CA ASN A 136 8.63 0.57 11.17
C ASN A 136 8.50 1.19 9.77
N LYS A 137 9.54 1.00 8.93
CA LYS A 137 9.59 1.48 7.56
C LYS A 137 9.54 0.40 6.50
N ASP A 138 9.70 -0.88 6.83
CA ASP A 138 9.58 -2.03 5.92
C ASP A 138 8.46 -1.82 4.92
N GLN A 139 8.78 -1.77 3.63
CA GLN A 139 7.85 -1.49 2.55
C GLN A 139 7.52 -2.72 1.71
N SER A 140 7.93 -3.92 2.14
CA SER A 140 7.70 -5.17 1.39
C SER A 140 6.21 -5.43 1.11
N TYR A 141 5.34 -4.97 2.02
CA TYR A 141 3.89 -5.02 1.86
C TYR A 141 3.42 -4.37 0.55
N PHE A 142 4.01 -3.23 0.17
CA PHE A 142 3.62 -2.50 -1.03
C PHE A 142 4.21 -3.07 -2.32
N LEU A 143 5.19 -3.96 -2.22
CA LEU A 143 5.90 -4.57 -3.34
C LEU A 143 5.47 -6.04 -3.55
N HIS A 144 4.45 -6.53 -2.83
CA HIS A 144 4.00 -7.92 -2.89
C HIS A 144 3.59 -8.41 -4.28
N ALA A 145 3.30 -7.48 -5.20
CA ALA A 145 2.75 -7.75 -6.54
C ALA A 145 3.76 -7.41 -7.64
N VAL A 146 4.99 -7.05 -7.26
CA VAL A 146 6.09 -6.88 -8.21
C VAL A 146 6.58 -8.28 -8.59
N SER A 147 6.83 -8.51 -9.88
CA SER A 147 7.34 -9.79 -10.35
C SER A 147 8.80 -9.99 -9.96
N GLU A 148 9.23 -11.23 -9.78
CA GLU A 148 10.64 -11.57 -9.61
C GLU A 148 11.52 -11.00 -10.72
N GLN A 149 11.05 -11.00 -11.98
CA GLN A 149 11.79 -10.43 -13.11
C GLN A 149 12.06 -8.93 -12.94
N ALA A 150 11.09 -8.16 -12.44
CA ALA A 150 11.31 -6.74 -12.18
C ALA A 150 12.22 -6.53 -10.96
N LEU A 151 12.09 -7.37 -9.92
CA LEU A 151 12.95 -7.33 -8.74
C LEU A 151 14.41 -7.66 -9.05
N SER A 152 14.69 -8.65 -9.90
CA SER A 152 16.05 -9.04 -10.28
C SER A 152 16.82 -7.91 -10.96
N ARG A 153 16.07 -6.96 -11.54
CA ARG A 153 16.57 -5.76 -12.21
C ARG A 153 16.49 -4.49 -11.38
N THR A 154 16.13 -4.62 -10.10
CA THR A 154 16.01 -3.48 -9.18
C THR A 154 16.99 -3.58 -8.01
N LEU A 155 17.56 -2.44 -7.63
CA LEU A 155 18.38 -2.26 -6.44
C LEU A 155 17.62 -1.49 -5.35
N PHE A 156 17.84 -1.87 -4.09
CA PHE A 156 17.23 -1.26 -2.90
C PHE A 156 18.28 -0.92 -1.82
N PRO A 157 19.14 0.09 -2.06
CA PRO A 157 20.31 0.33 -1.21
C PRO A 157 19.99 0.66 0.24
N ILE A 158 18.83 1.25 0.52
CA ILE A 158 18.45 1.67 1.87
C ILE A 158 17.67 0.61 2.65
N GLY A 159 17.42 -0.57 2.06
CA GLY A 159 16.76 -1.68 2.75
C GLY A 159 17.53 -2.23 3.95
N GLU A 160 18.84 -2.03 3.93
CA GLU A 160 19.81 -2.44 4.96
C GLU A 160 20.08 -1.33 5.98
N MET A 161 19.23 -0.30 6.05
CA MET A 161 19.43 0.86 6.92
C MET A 161 18.17 1.22 7.72
N GLU A 162 18.37 1.71 8.93
CA GLU A 162 17.34 2.39 9.70
C GLU A 162 17.05 3.78 9.11
N LYS A 163 15.81 4.26 9.21
CA LYS A 163 15.45 5.61 8.70
C LYS A 163 16.32 6.73 9.26
N SER A 164 16.74 6.61 10.52
CA SER A 164 17.63 7.58 11.17
C SER A 164 19.00 7.64 10.50
N GLU A 165 19.53 6.50 10.07
CA GLU A 165 20.84 6.43 9.40
C GLU A 165 20.77 7.05 8.01
N VAL A 166 19.68 6.79 7.27
CA VAL A 166 19.41 7.44 5.98
C VAL A 166 19.40 8.96 6.13
N ARG A 167 18.71 9.50 7.13
CA ARG A 167 18.68 10.96 7.37
C ARG A 167 20.05 11.51 7.77
N ALA A 168 20.78 10.82 8.65
CA ALA A 168 22.12 11.23 9.06
C ALA A 168 23.09 11.29 7.86
N LEU A 169 23.04 10.28 6.98
CA LEU A 169 23.88 10.23 5.78
C LEU A 169 23.56 11.38 4.81
N ALA A 170 22.28 11.71 4.65
CA ALA A 170 21.86 12.85 3.85
C ALA A 170 22.35 14.19 4.43
N GLU A 171 22.31 14.37 5.76
CA GLU A 171 22.83 15.57 6.42
C GLU A 171 24.35 15.68 6.28
N GLN A 172 25.08 14.58 6.48
CA GLN A 172 26.54 14.53 6.33
C GLN A 172 27.01 14.97 4.93
N HIS A 173 26.24 14.62 3.89
CA HIS A 173 26.57 14.97 2.50
C HIS A 173 26.00 16.33 2.07
N GLY A 174 25.27 17.01 2.96
CA GLY A 174 24.65 18.31 2.68
C GLY A 174 23.57 18.22 1.60
N LEU A 175 22.81 17.12 1.57
CA LEU A 175 21.71 16.96 0.61
C LEU A 175 20.52 17.84 1.02
N ALA A 176 19.97 18.60 0.08
CA ALA A 176 18.85 19.52 0.33
C ALA A 176 17.63 18.84 0.96
N THR A 177 17.41 17.56 0.65
CA THR A 177 16.29 16.76 1.13
C THR A 177 16.46 16.21 2.55
N ALA A 178 17.62 16.37 3.21
CA ALA A 178 17.93 15.69 4.47
C ALA A 178 16.90 15.95 5.60
N ARG A 179 16.37 17.17 5.66
CA ARG A 179 15.37 17.61 6.64
C ARG A 179 13.93 17.62 6.12
N LYS A 180 13.73 17.23 4.85
CA LYS A 180 12.38 17.16 4.27
C LYS A 180 11.57 16.10 4.99
N LYS A 181 10.29 16.40 5.26
CA LYS A 181 9.37 15.44 5.87
C LYS A 181 9.08 14.31 4.88
N ASP A 182 8.80 13.12 5.40
CA ASP A 182 8.34 12.01 4.57
C ASP A 182 6.96 12.37 3.99
N SER A 183 6.72 12.03 2.73
CA SER A 183 5.39 12.15 2.15
C SER A 183 4.41 11.25 2.91
N THR A 184 3.26 11.82 3.28
CA THR A 184 2.17 11.10 3.96
C THR A 184 0.94 11.09 3.08
N GLY A 185 0.20 9.99 3.09
CA GLY A 185 -0.99 9.82 2.24
C GLY A 185 -0.66 9.17 0.90
N ILE A 186 -1.69 9.05 0.06
CA ILE A 186 -1.58 8.47 -1.27
C ILE A 186 -0.85 9.46 -2.18
N CYS A 187 0.14 8.98 -2.95
CA CYS A 187 1.11 9.82 -3.67
C CYS A 187 0.50 10.97 -4.49
N PHE A 188 -0.61 10.74 -5.20
CA PHE A 188 -1.27 11.75 -6.03
C PHE A 188 -2.32 12.57 -5.28
N ILE A 189 -2.71 12.17 -4.07
CA ILE A 189 -3.65 12.92 -3.25
C ILE A 189 -2.91 14.03 -2.51
N GLY A 190 -1.69 13.77 -2.06
CA GLY A 190 -0.92 14.73 -1.26
C GLY A 190 -1.62 15.02 0.07
N GLU A 191 -1.55 16.27 0.53
CA GLU A 191 -2.05 16.68 1.85
C GLU A 191 -3.56 17.00 1.89
N ARG A 192 -4.30 16.81 0.78
CA ARG A 192 -5.75 17.11 0.73
C ARG A 192 -6.59 16.09 1.48
N ARG A 193 -7.77 16.52 1.91
CA ARG A 193 -8.74 15.64 2.57
C ARG A 193 -9.26 14.60 1.58
N PHE A 194 -9.02 13.32 1.88
CA PHE A 194 -9.40 12.19 1.03
C PHE A 194 -10.87 12.21 0.59
N ALA A 195 -11.79 12.54 1.50
CA ALA A 195 -13.22 12.60 1.19
C ALA A 195 -13.56 13.69 0.17
N ASP A 196 -12.89 14.86 0.26
CA ASP A 196 -13.12 15.99 -0.64
C ASP A 196 -12.58 15.69 -2.04
N PHE A 197 -11.45 14.97 -2.12
CA PHE A 197 -10.91 14.44 -3.37
C PHE A 197 -11.87 13.43 -4.03
N LEU A 198 -12.29 12.39 -3.32
CA LEU A 198 -13.08 11.31 -3.90
C LEU A 198 -14.46 11.79 -4.40
N ARG A 199 -15.02 12.86 -3.80
CA ARG A 199 -16.27 13.51 -4.24
C ARG A 199 -16.22 14.07 -5.66
N GLN A 200 -15.03 14.36 -6.19
CA GLN A 200 -14.88 14.89 -7.54
C GLN A 200 -15.17 13.84 -8.61
N TYR A 201 -15.04 12.54 -8.28
CA TYR A 201 -15.18 11.43 -9.23
C TYR A 201 -16.35 10.51 -8.92
N LEU A 202 -16.74 10.39 -7.64
CA LEU A 202 -17.81 9.50 -7.21
C LEU A 202 -18.93 10.28 -6.52
N PRO A 203 -20.18 10.17 -7.00
CA PRO A 203 -21.30 10.84 -6.36
C PRO A 203 -21.53 10.26 -4.96
N ALA A 204 -21.62 11.13 -3.96
CA ALA A 204 -21.97 10.77 -2.60
C ALA A 204 -23.42 10.25 -2.53
N GLN A 205 -23.61 9.01 -2.06
CA GLN A 205 -24.93 8.44 -1.81
C GLN A 205 -25.15 8.29 -0.30
N SER A 206 -25.80 9.27 0.32
CA SER A 206 -26.08 9.21 1.76
C SER A 206 -27.01 8.05 2.10
N GLY A 207 -26.85 7.53 3.30
CA GLY A 207 -27.59 6.38 3.80
C GLY A 207 -27.59 6.33 5.31
N ARG A 208 -28.16 5.26 5.88
CA ARG A 208 -28.37 5.15 7.33
C ARG A 208 -27.20 4.45 8.01
N ILE A 209 -26.88 4.87 9.23
CA ILE A 209 -26.01 4.12 10.13
C ILE A 209 -26.90 3.35 11.10
N GLN A 210 -26.71 2.05 11.17
CA GLN A 210 -27.48 1.15 12.02
C GLN A 210 -26.61 0.36 12.98
N THR A 211 -27.18 -0.05 14.11
CA THR A 211 -26.59 -1.11 14.93
C THR A 211 -26.82 -2.49 14.29
N PRO A 212 -26.12 -3.55 14.75
CA PRO A 212 -26.41 -4.92 14.29
C PRO A 212 -27.85 -5.37 14.54
N GLU A 213 -28.52 -4.80 15.53
CA GLU A 213 -29.92 -5.05 15.88
C GLU A 213 -30.91 -4.29 14.97
N GLY A 214 -30.41 -3.41 14.10
CA GLY A 214 -31.20 -2.64 13.15
C GLY A 214 -31.70 -1.29 13.66
N GLU A 215 -31.18 -0.80 14.79
CA GLU A 215 -31.54 0.52 15.31
C GLU A 215 -30.83 1.64 14.53
N ASP A 216 -31.59 2.63 14.06
CA ASP A 216 -31.05 3.80 13.36
C ASP A 216 -30.33 4.73 14.36
N ILE A 217 -29.03 4.94 14.17
CA ILE A 217 -28.15 5.69 15.07
C ILE A 217 -27.48 6.90 14.41
N GLY A 218 -27.75 7.13 13.13
CA GLY A 218 -27.26 8.30 12.40
C GLY A 218 -27.35 8.15 10.89
N GLU A 219 -26.68 9.05 10.18
CA GLU A 219 -26.59 9.06 8.73
C GLU A 219 -25.12 9.12 8.30
N HIS A 220 -24.80 8.45 7.19
CA HIS A 220 -23.48 8.49 6.59
C HIS A 220 -23.51 9.26 5.26
N MET A 221 -22.36 9.82 4.88
CA MET A 221 -22.26 10.58 3.62
C MET A 221 -22.06 9.69 2.38
N GLY A 222 -21.86 8.39 2.57
CA GLY A 222 -21.67 7.39 1.51
C GLY A 222 -20.72 6.29 1.96
N LEU A 223 -21.05 5.03 1.66
CA LEU A 223 -20.33 3.86 2.17
C LEU A 223 -18.84 3.81 1.75
N MET A 224 -18.49 4.44 0.64
CA MET A 224 -17.11 4.55 0.14
C MET A 224 -16.19 5.38 1.06
N TYR A 225 -16.73 6.27 1.90
CA TYR A 225 -15.94 7.09 2.83
C TYR A 225 -15.59 6.40 4.15
N TYR A 226 -16.04 5.15 4.32
CA TYR A 226 -15.89 4.40 5.56
C TYR A 226 -15.06 3.15 5.30
N THR A 227 -14.22 2.77 6.24
CA THR A 227 -13.45 1.51 6.21
C THR A 227 -13.81 0.70 7.44
N LEU A 228 -13.78 -0.63 7.36
CA LEU A 228 -14.07 -1.47 8.52
C LEU A 228 -13.08 -1.14 9.66
N GLY A 229 -13.59 -1.07 10.89
CA GLY A 229 -12.85 -0.68 12.07
C GLY A 229 -12.56 0.81 12.22
N GLN A 230 -13.02 1.67 11.30
CA GLN A 230 -12.91 3.13 11.38
C GLN A 230 -13.73 3.68 12.55
N ARG A 231 -13.13 4.61 13.31
CA ARG A 231 -13.77 5.32 14.43
C ARG A 231 -14.17 6.76 14.09
N GLN A 232 -13.31 7.46 13.37
CA GLN A 232 -13.51 8.89 13.08
C GLN A 232 -14.42 9.07 11.87
N GLY A 233 -15.16 10.19 11.84
CA GLY A 233 -16.00 10.54 10.69
C GLY A 233 -17.40 9.90 10.67
N LEU A 234 -17.77 9.12 11.70
CA LEU A 234 -19.14 8.57 11.81
C LEU A 234 -20.17 9.64 12.19
N GLY A 235 -19.75 10.76 12.80
CA GLY A 235 -20.67 11.83 13.18
C GLY A 235 -21.66 11.46 14.30
N ILE A 236 -21.48 10.30 14.94
CA ILE A 236 -22.37 9.82 16.00
C ILE A 236 -21.94 10.44 17.35
N GLY A 237 -22.84 11.23 17.94
CA GLY A 237 -22.70 11.78 19.30
C GLY A 237 -23.16 10.80 20.39
N GLY A 238 -23.37 11.30 21.60
CA GLY A 238 -23.99 10.52 22.67
C GLY A 238 -25.45 10.21 22.32
N ILE A 239 -25.79 8.92 22.25
CA ILE A 239 -27.16 8.44 22.00
C ILE A 239 -27.75 7.93 23.31
N ASN A 240 -28.97 8.36 23.64
CA ASN A 240 -29.69 7.87 24.81
C ASN A 240 -29.90 6.35 24.71
N GLY A 241 -29.56 5.62 25.77
CA GLY A 241 -29.66 4.16 25.82
C GLY A 241 -28.35 3.43 25.48
N TYR A 242 -27.33 4.14 25.02
CA TYR A 242 -26.00 3.58 24.76
C TYR A 242 -24.95 4.08 25.77
N PRO A 243 -23.97 3.24 26.15
CA PRO A 243 -22.85 3.70 26.99
C PRO A 243 -22.01 4.78 26.30
N GLU A 244 -21.22 5.52 27.08
CA GLU A 244 -20.24 6.50 26.58
C GLU A 244 -19.00 5.81 25.99
N ALA A 245 -19.21 4.99 24.96
CA ALA A 245 -18.17 4.27 24.24
C ALA A 245 -18.10 4.72 22.77
N PRO A 246 -16.90 4.78 22.17
CA PRO A 246 -16.76 5.16 20.77
C PRO A 246 -17.37 4.09 19.85
N TRP A 247 -17.98 4.57 18.77
CA TRP A 247 -18.50 3.76 17.68
C TRP A 247 -17.42 3.41 16.65
N TYR A 248 -17.53 2.22 16.07
CA TYR A 248 -16.66 1.72 15.02
C TYR A 248 -17.50 1.10 13.91
N VAL A 249 -17.06 1.27 12.66
CA VAL A 249 -17.66 0.57 11.52
C VAL A 249 -17.40 -0.93 11.64
N ALA A 250 -18.45 -1.74 11.71
CA ALA A 250 -18.36 -3.19 11.76
C ALA A 250 -18.62 -3.85 10.41
N ASP A 251 -19.51 -3.27 9.61
CA ASP A 251 -19.88 -3.83 8.30
C ASP A 251 -20.45 -2.76 7.35
N LYS A 252 -20.58 -3.13 6.08
CA LYS A 252 -21.24 -2.33 5.04
C LYS A 252 -22.25 -3.19 4.29
N ASP A 253 -23.49 -2.76 4.30
CA ASP A 253 -24.54 -3.37 3.48
C ASP A 253 -24.76 -2.50 2.24
N LEU A 254 -24.18 -2.94 1.12
CA LEU A 254 -24.23 -2.20 -0.15
C LEU A 254 -25.62 -2.25 -0.79
N GLU A 255 -26.36 -3.35 -0.61
CA GLU A 255 -27.70 -3.50 -1.19
C GLU A 255 -28.71 -2.55 -0.54
N ARG A 256 -28.66 -2.45 0.80
CA ARG A 256 -29.53 -1.55 1.58
C ARG A 256 -28.98 -0.14 1.71
N ASN A 257 -27.74 0.10 1.28
CA ASN A 257 -26.98 1.33 1.53
C ASN A 257 -26.98 1.71 3.03
N VAL A 258 -26.54 0.76 3.87
CA VAL A 258 -26.50 0.91 5.34
C VAL A 258 -25.09 0.64 5.86
N LEU A 259 -24.61 1.53 6.73
CA LEU A 259 -23.37 1.34 7.47
C LEU A 259 -23.67 0.71 8.83
N ILE A 260 -23.10 -0.45 9.12
CA ILE A 260 -23.28 -1.10 10.43
C ILE A 260 -22.18 -0.62 11.38
N ALA A 261 -22.56 -0.07 12.53
CA ALA A 261 -21.62 0.38 13.55
C ALA A 261 -21.87 -0.29 14.90
N VAL A 262 -20.79 -0.47 15.66
CA VAL A 262 -20.78 -1.10 16.99
C VAL A 262 -19.97 -0.28 17.99
N GLN A 263 -20.31 -0.40 19.27
CA GLN A 263 -19.52 0.24 20.32
C GLN A 263 -18.40 -0.66 20.85
N GLY A 264 -17.27 -0.03 21.17
CA GLY A 264 -16.14 -0.70 21.79
C GLY A 264 -15.10 -1.17 20.77
N LYS A 265 -13.83 -0.90 21.09
CA LYS A 265 -12.69 -1.19 20.20
C LYS A 265 -12.55 -2.68 19.88
N HIS A 266 -13.02 -3.53 20.79
CA HIS A 266 -12.86 -4.98 20.78
C HIS A 266 -14.19 -5.74 20.57
N HIS A 267 -15.21 -5.08 20.01
CA HIS A 267 -16.48 -5.74 19.72
C HIS A 267 -16.30 -6.94 18.77
N ASP A 268 -16.94 -8.07 19.04
CA ASP A 268 -16.75 -9.34 18.33
C ASP A 268 -16.99 -9.22 16.81
N LEU A 269 -17.96 -8.42 16.39
CA LEU A 269 -18.23 -8.15 14.97
C LEU A 269 -17.09 -7.46 14.22
N LEU A 270 -16.09 -6.92 14.92
CA LEU A 270 -14.89 -6.37 14.30
C LEU A 270 -13.85 -7.43 13.96
N TYR A 271 -14.03 -8.68 14.40
CA TYR A 271 -13.05 -9.74 14.25
C TYR A 271 -13.45 -10.77 13.19
N ARG A 272 -12.44 -11.31 12.50
CA ARG A 272 -12.57 -12.36 11.49
C ARG A 272 -11.48 -13.40 11.72
N GLN A 273 -11.85 -14.68 11.76
CA GLN A 273 -10.88 -15.77 11.90
C GLN A 273 -10.27 -16.17 10.55
N SER A 274 -10.99 -15.94 9.46
CA SER A 274 -10.51 -16.33 8.13
C SER A 274 -10.92 -15.35 7.03
N LEU A 275 -10.22 -15.43 5.90
CA LEU A 275 -10.50 -14.67 4.68
C LEU A 275 -10.19 -15.50 3.44
N THR A 276 -10.74 -15.07 2.31
CA THR A 276 -10.36 -15.53 0.97
C THR A 276 -9.86 -14.33 0.16
N THR A 277 -8.87 -14.57 -0.68
CA THR A 277 -8.33 -13.56 -1.61
C THR A 277 -8.90 -13.74 -3.00
N GLU A 278 -8.64 -12.77 -3.88
CA GLU A 278 -8.63 -13.00 -5.32
C GLU A 278 -7.45 -13.93 -5.70
N ALA A 279 -7.23 -14.16 -6.99
CA ALA A 279 -6.09 -14.95 -7.47
C ALA A 279 -4.77 -14.41 -6.90
N MET A 280 -3.98 -15.30 -6.29
CA MET A 280 -2.76 -14.96 -5.60
C MET A 280 -1.63 -14.59 -6.57
N HIS A 281 -0.99 -13.44 -6.37
CA HIS A 281 0.29 -13.15 -7.01
C HIS A 281 1.41 -13.71 -6.15
N TRP A 282 2.16 -14.67 -6.68
CA TRP A 282 3.41 -15.14 -6.11
C TRP A 282 4.56 -14.40 -6.78
N ILE A 283 5.51 -13.88 -5.99
CA ILE A 283 6.66 -13.14 -6.55
C ILE A 283 7.50 -14.07 -7.42
N GLY A 284 7.78 -15.26 -6.90
CA GLY A 284 8.39 -16.36 -7.64
C GLY A 284 7.39 -17.46 -7.98
N GLU A 285 7.83 -18.71 -7.93
CA GLU A 285 6.97 -19.85 -8.20
C GLU A 285 5.95 -20.06 -7.06
N PRO A 286 4.71 -20.47 -7.40
CA PRO A 286 3.74 -20.84 -6.39
C PRO A 286 4.24 -22.05 -5.59
N PRO A 287 3.88 -22.16 -4.29
CA PRO A 287 4.16 -23.35 -3.50
C PRO A 287 3.62 -24.62 -4.17
N THR A 288 4.38 -25.71 -4.11
CA THR A 288 3.98 -27.02 -4.67
C THR A 288 2.96 -27.74 -3.80
N VAL A 289 2.84 -27.34 -2.54
CA VAL A 289 1.84 -27.85 -1.60
C VAL A 289 0.62 -26.94 -1.58
N SER A 290 -0.57 -27.53 -1.56
CA SER A 290 -1.83 -26.79 -1.51
C SER A 290 -2.16 -26.25 -0.11
N GLU A 291 -1.46 -26.70 0.93
CA GLU A 291 -1.65 -26.24 2.31
C GLU A 291 -0.31 -26.14 3.05
N PHE A 292 -0.09 -25.01 3.74
CA PHE A 292 1.12 -24.77 4.52
C PHE A 292 0.91 -23.70 5.61
N ARG A 293 1.94 -23.46 6.43
CA ARG A 293 1.97 -22.44 7.48
C ARG A 293 2.80 -21.24 7.04
N ALA A 294 2.30 -20.03 7.27
CA ALA A 294 3.01 -18.79 7.01
C ALA A 294 2.53 -17.68 7.94
N SER A 295 3.16 -16.52 7.84
CA SER A 295 2.67 -15.28 8.44
C SER A 295 1.97 -14.43 7.40
N ALA A 296 0.93 -13.70 7.79
CA ALA A 296 0.24 -12.78 6.91
C ALA A 296 0.14 -11.36 7.50
N LYS A 297 0.17 -10.35 6.63
CA LYS A 297 -0.24 -8.97 6.94
C LYS A 297 -1.49 -8.65 6.11
N ILE A 298 -2.54 -8.13 6.74
CA ILE A 298 -3.80 -7.69 6.10
C ILE A 298 -3.94 -6.16 6.02
N ARG A 299 -2.92 -5.44 6.52
CA ARG A 299 -2.74 -4.00 6.34
C ARG A 299 -1.29 -3.62 6.58
N TYR A 300 -0.87 -2.49 6.01
CA TYR A 300 0.45 -1.93 6.24
C TYR A 300 0.71 -1.66 7.73
N ARG A 301 1.93 -1.92 8.21
CA ARG A 301 2.39 -1.82 9.62
C ARG A 301 1.68 -2.72 10.63
N GLN A 302 0.87 -3.67 10.18
CA GLN A 302 0.48 -4.77 11.07
C GLN A 302 1.69 -5.65 11.36
N SER A 303 1.77 -6.17 12.58
CA SER A 303 2.66 -7.29 12.89
C SER A 303 2.23 -8.53 12.10
N ASP A 304 3.20 -9.39 11.83
CA ASP A 304 2.97 -10.70 11.22
C ASP A 304 1.97 -11.52 12.02
N GLN A 305 0.95 -12.04 11.35
CA GLN A 305 -0.08 -12.89 11.95
C GLN A 305 0.11 -14.33 11.49
N PRO A 306 0.44 -15.26 12.40
CA PRO A 306 0.50 -16.68 12.08
C PRO A 306 -0.83 -17.17 11.50
N CYS A 307 -0.76 -17.90 10.39
CA CYS A 307 -1.92 -18.44 9.73
C CYS A 307 -1.62 -19.75 9.01
N ARG A 308 -2.70 -20.47 8.73
CA ARG A 308 -2.73 -21.58 7.80
C ARG A 308 -3.18 -21.06 6.44
N VAL A 309 -2.45 -21.43 5.41
CA VAL A 309 -2.64 -21.00 4.03
C VAL A 309 -3.14 -22.20 3.23
N ILE A 310 -4.25 -22.04 2.51
CA ILE A 310 -4.78 -23.06 1.60
C ILE A 310 -4.90 -22.42 0.21
N ILE A 311 -4.24 -23.01 -0.79
CA ILE A 311 -4.32 -22.61 -2.19
C ILE A 311 -5.49 -23.36 -2.83
N ASN A 312 -6.47 -22.61 -3.34
CA ASN A 312 -7.67 -23.15 -3.97
C ASN A 312 -7.43 -23.43 -5.47
N ASN A 313 -8.32 -24.21 -6.09
CA ASN A 313 -8.22 -24.60 -7.50
C ASN A 313 -8.29 -23.43 -8.49
N ASP A 314 -8.93 -22.32 -8.10
CA ASP A 314 -9.03 -21.09 -8.88
C ASP A 314 -7.87 -20.10 -8.64
N HIS A 315 -6.81 -20.57 -7.97
CA HIS A 315 -5.63 -19.80 -7.56
C HIS A 315 -5.89 -18.74 -6.48
N SER A 316 -7.11 -18.65 -5.95
CA SER A 316 -7.34 -17.88 -4.72
C SER A 316 -6.69 -18.56 -3.52
N VAL A 317 -6.51 -17.80 -2.44
CA VAL A 317 -5.96 -18.32 -1.19
C VAL A 317 -6.94 -18.10 -0.05
N THR A 318 -7.16 -19.15 0.73
CA THR A 318 -7.85 -19.07 2.01
C THR A 318 -6.83 -18.94 3.13
N LEU A 319 -6.95 -17.90 3.95
CA LEU A 319 -6.14 -17.72 5.16
C LEU A 319 -7.00 -17.97 6.39
N ILE A 320 -6.51 -18.84 7.27
CA ILE A 320 -7.12 -19.11 8.57
C ILE A 320 -6.09 -18.70 9.63
N PHE A 321 -6.37 -17.59 10.31
CA PHE A 321 -5.47 -17.07 11.34
C PHE A 321 -5.54 -17.95 12.59
N ASP A 322 -4.46 -17.98 13.37
CA ASP A 322 -4.47 -18.65 14.67
C ASP A 322 -5.30 -17.86 15.70
N GLU A 323 -5.21 -16.52 15.63
CA GLU A 323 -6.02 -15.59 16.43
C GLU A 323 -6.94 -14.75 15.53
N PRO A 324 -8.18 -14.43 15.97
CA PRO A 324 -9.08 -13.58 15.20
C PRO A 324 -8.46 -12.21 14.89
N GLN A 325 -8.59 -11.77 13.65
CA GLN A 325 -8.01 -10.52 13.17
C GLN A 325 -9.03 -9.39 13.14
N ARG A 326 -8.63 -8.23 13.68
CA ARG A 326 -9.50 -7.05 13.75
C ARG A 326 -9.54 -6.28 12.44
N ALA A 327 -10.74 -6.01 11.96
CA ALA A 327 -11.06 -5.14 10.83
C ALA A 327 -10.38 -5.59 9.54
N VAL A 328 -10.48 -6.88 9.23
CA VAL A 328 -10.11 -7.43 7.93
C VAL A 328 -11.03 -6.79 6.89
N THR A 329 -10.47 -6.10 5.91
CA THR A 329 -11.23 -5.21 5.01
C THR A 329 -11.07 -5.65 3.57
N PRO A 330 -12.15 -6.07 2.89
CA PRO A 330 -12.11 -6.33 1.44
C PRO A 330 -11.60 -5.13 0.62
N GLY A 331 -10.82 -5.42 -0.42
CA GLY A 331 -10.08 -4.43 -1.22
C GLY A 331 -8.68 -4.10 -0.70
N GLN A 332 -8.39 -4.35 0.59
CA GLN A 332 -7.00 -4.33 1.08
C GLN A 332 -6.28 -5.62 0.68
N SER A 333 -4.95 -5.61 0.75
CA SER A 333 -4.16 -6.79 0.43
C SER A 333 -3.90 -7.68 1.63
N ALA A 334 -3.91 -9.00 1.41
CA ALA A 334 -3.26 -9.98 2.25
C ALA A 334 -1.89 -10.33 1.65
N VAL A 335 -0.82 -10.06 2.40
CA VAL A 335 0.58 -10.37 2.01
C VAL A 335 1.08 -11.53 2.84
N LEU A 336 1.66 -12.54 2.21
CA LEU A 336 2.25 -13.70 2.87
C LEU A 336 3.76 -13.59 3.03
N TYR A 337 4.26 -14.06 4.17
CA TYR A 337 5.66 -14.04 4.53
C TYR A 337 6.10 -15.38 5.12
N GLU A 338 7.31 -15.80 4.74
CA GLU A 338 8.09 -16.84 5.41
C GLU A 338 9.29 -16.18 6.09
N GLY A 339 9.18 -15.95 7.41
CA GLY A 339 10.14 -15.15 8.16
C GLY A 339 10.25 -13.72 7.60
N ASN A 340 11.37 -13.43 6.93
CA ASN A 340 11.63 -12.14 6.31
C ASN A 340 11.34 -12.11 4.81
N VAL A 341 11.08 -13.25 4.17
CA VAL A 341 10.82 -13.34 2.73
C VAL A 341 9.34 -13.08 2.48
N CYS A 342 9.04 -12.10 1.63
CA CYS A 342 7.71 -11.86 1.08
C CYS A 342 7.46 -12.89 -0.02
N LEU A 343 6.45 -13.73 0.16
CA LEU A 343 6.08 -14.76 -0.82
C LEU A 343 5.22 -14.17 -1.94
N GLY A 344 4.46 -13.13 -1.63
CA GLY A 344 3.51 -12.48 -2.52
C GLY A 344 2.25 -12.03 -1.79
N GLY A 345 1.21 -11.68 -2.54
CA GLY A 345 -0.05 -11.28 -1.96
C GLY A 345 -1.17 -11.08 -2.98
N ALA A 346 -2.37 -10.86 -2.45
CA ALA A 346 -3.56 -10.59 -3.26
C ALA A 346 -4.57 -9.75 -2.50
N VAL A 347 -5.52 -9.20 -3.26
CA VAL A 347 -6.65 -8.45 -2.71
C VAL A 347 -7.54 -9.39 -1.90
N ILE A 348 -7.94 -8.95 -0.71
CA ILE A 348 -8.91 -9.64 0.14
C ILE A 348 -10.28 -9.51 -0.53
N ALA A 349 -10.88 -10.64 -0.88
CA ALA A 349 -12.19 -10.70 -1.53
C ALA A 349 -13.31 -10.80 -0.49
N THR A 350 -13.24 -11.80 0.39
CA THR A 350 -14.29 -12.08 1.39
C THR A 350 -13.68 -12.42 2.74
N THR A 351 -14.40 -12.10 3.82
CA THR A 351 -13.96 -12.34 5.21
C THR A 351 -15.02 -13.08 6.01
N PHE A 352 -14.59 -13.94 6.94
CA PHE A 352 -15.48 -14.80 7.72
C PHE A 352 -15.18 -14.72 9.21
N ARG A 353 -16.25 -14.69 10.02
CA ARG A 353 -16.12 -14.66 11.49
C ARG A 353 -15.51 -15.94 12.04
N GLN A 354 -15.86 -17.07 11.46
CA GLN A 354 -15.36 -18.40 11.85
C GLN A 354 -14.27 -18.88 10.91
N ALA A 355 -13.52 -19.89 11.35
CA ALA A 355 -12.58 -20.57 10.47
C ALA A 355 -13.37 -21.28 9.37
N LEU A 356 -12.98 -21.06 8.12
CA LEU A 356 -13.43 -21.93 7.04
C LEU A 356 -12.81 -23.31 7.26
N GLU A 357 -13.66 -24.34 7.30
CA GLU A 357 -13.19 -25.71 7.14
C GLU A 357 -12.78 -25.89 5.67
N SER A 358 -11.72 -26.66 5.42
CA SER A 358 -11.27 -26.93 4.05
C SER A 358 -12.45 -27.43 3.22
N ALA A 359 -12.74 -26.76 2.10
CA ALA A 359 -13.60 -27.36 1.08
C ALA A 359 -12.87 -28.63 0.59
N ALA A 360 -13.48 -29.79 0.82
CA ALA A 360 -12.95 -31.10 0.46
C ALA A 360 -12.85 -31.26 -1.07
#